data_AF-A0A9W6J7F2-F1
#
_entry.id   AF-A0A9W6J7F2-F1
#
_cell.length_a   1.000
_cell.length_b   1.000
_cell.length_c   1.000
_cell.angle_alpha   90.00
_cell.angle_beta   90.00
_cell.angle_gamma   90.00
#
_symmetry.space_group_name_H-M   'P 1'
#
loop_
_entity.id
_entity.type
_entity.pdbx_description
1 polymer ?
#
loop_
_entity_poly.entity_id
_entity_poly.type
_entity_poly.pdbx_seq_one_letter_code
_entity_poly.pdbx_strand_id
1 'polypeptide(L)'
;MTFIANGRAYDALDNKPLYNALLSRTAKIRFDRQRPRHAIATFLKCLAMNPDVAARASWWFLRKLWRMKDDLIAAHGRVNKLSFFIHNFMDACELDPERIRACVFMAATRDGPVSMCLFNAHRDASILRPVRLRKDDGEWFWNPLSGEVAKDEPLITAPEIERPQRARAKASRGGSDVEP
;
A
#
# COMPACT_ATOMS: atom_id res chain seq x y z
N MET A 1 -5.42 -3.64 9.31
CA MET A 1 -4.68 -4.91 9.47
C MET A 1 -5.71 -5.93 9.87
N THR A 2 -5.74 -7.06 9.18
CA THR A 2 -6.79 -8.06 9.37
C THR A 2 -6.13 -9.40 9.66
N PHE A 3 -6.62 -10.11 10.67
CA PHE A 3 -6.22 -11.48 10.96
C PHE A 3 -7.17 -12.44 10.27
N ILE A 4 -6.65 -13.50 9.67
CA ILE A 4 -7.45 -14.58 9.09
C ILE A 4 -7.21 -15.84 9.90
N ALA A 5 -8.28 -16.40 10.48
CA ALA A 5 -8.28 -17.68 11.16
C ALA A 5 -9.46 -18.50 10.61
N ASN A 6 -9.23 -19.77 10.27
CA ASN A 6 -10.26 -20.67 9.71
C ASN A 6 -11.04 -20.06 8.53
N GLY A 7 -10.35 -19.32 7.64
CA GLY A 7 -10.97 -18.63 6.50
C GLY A 7 -11.82 -17.40 6.85
N ARG A 8 -11.94 -17.04 8.13
CA ARG A 8 -12.71 -15.88 8.60
C ARG A 8 -11.80 -14.70 8.90
N ALA A 9 -12.23 -13.52 8.48
CA ALA A 9 -11.49 -12.28 8.66
C ALA A 9 -11.91 -11.57 9.96
N TYR A 10 -10.90 -11.16 10.73
CA TYR A 10 -11.02 -10.44 11.98
C TYR A 10 -10.26 -9.12 11.88
N ASP A 11 -10.99 -8.00 11.81
CA ASP A 11 -10.35 -6.69 11.78
C ASP A 11 -9.68 -6.40 13.12
N ALA A 12 -8.36 -6.19 13.06
CA ALA A 12 -7.57 -5.80 14.20
C ALA A 12 -7.64 -4.29 14.44
N LEU A 13 -8.00 -3.46 13.46
CA LEU A 13 -8.02 -2.00 13.58
C LEU A 13 -9.40 -1.42 13.91
N ASP A 14 -10.31 -2.22 14.45
CA ASP A 14 -11.71 -1.83 14.65
C ASP A 14 -11.94 -0.80 15.77
N ASN A 15 -10.95 -0.59 16.66
CA ASN A 15 -11.01 0.36 17.76
C ASN A 15 -10.20 1.63 17.48
N LYS A 16 -10.72 2.48 16.58
CA LYS A 16 -10.06 3.75 16.18
C LYS A 16 -9.60 4.62 17.37
N PRO A 17 -10.42 4.85 18.42
CA PRO A 17 -9.99 5.67 19.56
C PRO A 17 -8.75 5.12 20.28
N LEU A 18 -8.70 3.80 20.50
CA LEU A 18 -7.55 3.14 21.13
C LEU A 18 -6.30 3.28 20.26
N TYR A 19 -6.42 3.05 18.94
CA TYR A 19 -5.30 3.18 18.01
C TYR A 19 -4.77 4.61 17.94
N ASN A 20 -5.63 5.61 17.90
CA ASN A 20 -5.23 7.01 17.90
C ASN A 20 -4.53 7.40 19.21
N ALA A 21 -5.01 6.90 20.36
CA ALA A 21 -4.37 7.12 21.65
C ALA A 21 -2.98 6.44 21.71
N LEU A 22 -2.87 5.21 21.21
CA LEU A 22 -1.59 4.51 21.12
C LEU A 22 -0.62 5.29 20.22
N LEU A 23 -1.01 5.60 18.98
CA LEU A 23 -0.16 6.30 18.00
C LEU A 23 0.30 7.66 18.51
N SER A 24 -0.59 8.47 19.11
CA SER A 24 -0.23 9.79 19.63
C SER A 24 0.79 9.70 20.76
N ARG A 25 0.68 8.72 21.66
CA ARG A 25 1.62 8.54 22.78
C ARG A 25 2.92 7.85 22.38
N THR A 26 2.91 7.04 21.32
CA THR A 26 4.11 6.35 20.83
C THR A 26 4.77 7.04 19.63
N ALA A 27 4.24 8.16 19.13
CA ALA A 27 4.72 8.83 17.93
C ALA A 27 6.21 9.19 17.97
N LYS A 28 6.74 9.50 19.16
CA LYS A 28 8.14 9.89 19.35
C LYS A 28 9.08 8.71 19.59
N ILE A 29 8.54 7.50 19.73
CA ILE A 29 9.32 6.30 20.04
C ILE A 29 9.87 5.71 18.74
N ARG A 30 11.19 5.64 18.62
CA ARG A 30 11.86 4.99 17.50
C ARG A 30 12.12 3.54 17.85
N PHE A 31 11.53 2.62 17.10
CA PHE A 31 11.83 1.19 17.19
C PHE A 31 13.03 0.88 16.30
N ASP A 32 14.09 0.34 16.91
CA ASP A 32 15.25 -0.16 16.18
C ASP A 32 14.88 -1.46 15.45
N ARG A 33 14.78 -1.40 14.13
CA ARG A 33 14.45 -2.56 13.28
C ARG A 33 15.62 -3.53 13.08
N GLN A 34 16.86 -3.08 13.31
CA GLN A 34 18.05 -3.90 13.13
C GLN A 34 18.34 -4.76 14.36
N ARG A 35 17.84 -4.35 15.54
CA ARG A 35 18.08 -5.04 16.82
C ARG A 35 16.75 -5.46 17.47
N PRO A 36 16.23 -6.67 17.19
CA PRO A 36 14.91 -7.09 17.66
C PRO A 36 14.79 -7.11 19.20
N ARG A 37 15.86 -7.45 19.93
CA ARG A 37 15.88 -7.40 21.40
C ARG A 37 15.69 -5.98 21.93
N HIS A 38 16.33 -4.99 21.30
CA HIS A 38 16.16 -3.58 21.66
C HIS A 38 14.77 -3.06 21.30
N ALA A 39 14.17 -3.54 20.21
CA ALA A 39 12.79 -3.23 19.87
C ALA A 39 11.83 -3.75 20.95
N ILE A 40 12.01 -4.99 21.42
CA ILE A 40 11.21 -5.58 22.50
C ILE A 40 11.39 -4.79 23.80
N ALA A 41 12.63 -4.47 24.19
CA ALA A 41 12.88 -3.68 25.39
C ALA A 41 12.24 -2.29 25.32
N THR A 42 12.34 -1.63 24.16
CA THR A 42 11.69 -0.33 23.89
C THR A 42 10.17 -0.45 23.96
N PHE A 43 9.61 -1.54 23.43
CA PHE A 43 8.17 -1.83 23.49
C PHE A 43 7.70 -2.05 24.94
N LEU A 44 8.41 -2.86 25.72
CA LEU A 44 8.08 -3.07 27.14
C LEU A 44 8.17 -1.79 27.95
N LYS A 45 9.21 -0.97 27.70
CA LYS A 45 9.34 0.35 28.30
C LYS A 45 8.16 1.27 27.93
N CYS A 46 7.75 1.26 26.67
CA CYS A 46 6.61 2.02 26.19
C CYS A 46 5.31 1.60 26.90
N LEU A 47 5.11 0.29 27.07
CA LEU A 47 3.95 -0.27 27.78
C LEU A 47 3.94 0.17 29.25
N ALA A 48 5.10 0.11 29.92
CA ALA A 48 5.26 0.55 31.30
C ALA A 48 5.02 2.06 31.48
N MET A 49 5.41 2.89 30.51
CA MET A 49 5.17 4.34 30.53
C MET A 49 3.71 4.73 30.22
N ASN A 50 2.88 3.81 29.72
CA ASN A 50 1.50 4.08 29.31
C ASN A 50 0.53 3.02 29.86
N PRO A 51 0.41 2.89 31.19
CA PRO A 51 -0.34 1.80 31.81
C PRO A 51 -1.84 1.81 31.47
N ASP A 52 -2.45 2.99 31.29
CA ASP A 52 -3.86 3.13 30.92
C ASP A 52 -4.15 2.68 29.47
N VAL A 53 -3.23 2.96 28.54
CA VAL A 53 -3.35 2.50 27.15
C VAL A 53 -3.06 1.01 27.07
N ALA A 54 -2.05 0.54 27.82
CA ALA A 54 -1.72 -0.87 27.93
C ALA A 54 -2.89 -1.70 28.46
N ALA A 55 -3.53 -1.28 29.55
CA ALA A 55 -4.68 -1.99 30.12
C ALA A 55 -5.85 -2.06 29.14
N ARG A 56 -6.20 -0.93 28.51
CA ARG A 56 -7.27 -0.88 27.50
C ARG A 56 -6.97 -1.74 26.27
N ALA A 57 -5.72 -1.71 25.80
CA ALA A 57 -5.27 -2.53 24.67
C ALA A 57 -5.31 -4.02 25.01
N SER A 58 -4.79 -4.42 26.16
CA SER A 58 -4.82 -5.81 26.64
C SER A 58 -6.25 -6.32 26.79
N TRP A 59 -7.14 -5.53 27.40
CA TRP A 59 -8.56 -5.90 27.55
C TRP A 59 -9.25 -6.08 26.20
N TRP A 60 -9.07 -5.12 25.29
CA TRP A 60 -9.65 -5.21 23.93
C TRP A 60 -9.10 -6.43 23.19
N PHE A 61 -7.80 -6.70 23.29
CA PHE A 61 -7.14 -7.82 22.62
C PHE A 61 -7.60 -9.18 23.17
N LEU A 62 -7.71 -9.32 24.50
CA LEU A 62 -8.26 -10.52 25.13
C LEU A 62 -9.70 -10.78 24.68
N ARG A 63 -10.54 -9.74 24.61
CA ARG A 63 -11.91 -9.87 24.12
C ARG A 63 -11.96 -10.31 22.64
N LYS A 64 -11.01 -9.86 21.83
CA LYS A 64 -10.86 -10.28 20.43
C LYS A 64 -10.42 -11.74 20.33
N LEU A 65 -9.40 -12.15 21.10
CA LEU A 65 -8.98 -13.55 21.17
C LEU A 65 -10.11 -14.47 21.60
N TRP A 66 -10.91 -14.05 22.59
CA TRP A 66 -12.07 -14.81 23.04
C TRP A 66 -13.12 -14.99 21.95
N ARG A 67 -13.39 -13.95 21.14
CA ARG A 67 -14.29 -14.05 19.98
C ARG A 67 -13.74 -14.95 18.88
N MET A 68 -12.42 -15.00 18.73
CA MET A 68 -11.73 -15.82 17.74
C MET A 68 -11.49 -17.25 18.21
N LYS A 69 -11.81 -17.60 19.47
CA LYS A 69 -11.35 -18.85 20.12
C LYS A 69 -11.68 -20.10 19.31
N ASP A 70 -12.91 -20.21 18.80
CA ASP A 70 -13.39 -21.42 18.14
C ASP A 70 -12.71 -21.56 16.77
N ASP A 71 -12.49 -20.44 16.07
CA ASP A 71 -11.74 -20.42 14.81
C ASP A 71 -10.24 -20.60 15.00
N LEU A 72 -9.68 -20.14 16.12
CA LEU A 72 -8.28 -20.39 16.48
C LEU A 72 -8.07 -21.87 16.76
N ILE A 73 -8.99 -22.52 17.48
CA ILE A 73 -8.96 -23.96 17.73
C ILE A 73 -9.12 -24.72 16.40
N ALA A 74 -10.12 -24.38 15.59
CA ALA A 74 -10.35 -25.02 14.29
C ALA A 74 -9.18 -24.83 13.30
N ALA A 75 -8.46 -23.70 13.39
CA ALA A 75 -7.27 -23.44 12.60
C ALA A 75 -5.98 -24.01 13.21
N HIS A 76 -6.05 -24.77 14.31
CA HIS A 76 -4.88 -25.27 15.06
C HIS A 76 -3.89 -24.17 15.45
N GLY A 77 -4.43 -23.02 15.89
CA GLY A 77 -3.67 -21.83 16.28
C GLY A 77 -3.07 -21.05 15.11
N ARG A 78 -3.31 -21.45 13.85
CA ARG A 78 -2.77 -20.76 12.67
C ARG A 78 -3.54 -19.46 12.40
N VAL A 79 -2.80 -18.36 12.37
CA VAL A 79 -3.32 -17.03 12.05
C VAL A 79 -2.50 -16.41 10.93
N ASN A 80 -3.16 -16.05 9.84
CA ASN A 80 -2.51 -15.31 8.74
C ASN A 80 -2.76 -13.81 8.89
N LYS A 81 -1.73 -13.01 8.66
CA LYS A 81 -1.84 -11.55 8.62
C LYS A 81 -2.15 -11.12 7.18
N LEU A 82 -3.32 -10.53 6.98
CA LEU A 82 -3.65 -9.82 5.76
C LEU A 82 -3.36 -8.32 5.94
N SER A 83 -2.45 -7.80 5.13
CA SER A 83 -2.05 -6.40 5.12
C SER A 83 -2.09 -5.88 3.69
N PHE A 84 -2.88 -4.83 3.46
CA PHE A 84 -2.86 -4.09 2.21
C PHE A 84 -1.97 -2.86 2.39
N PHE A 85 -1.05 -2.64 1.45
CA PHE A 85 -0.32 -1.40 1.35
C PHE A 85 -0.84 -0.67 0.13
N ILE A 86 -1.75 0.28 0.37
CA ILE A 86 -2.27 1.14 -0.69
C ILE A 86 -1.41 2.39 -0.68
N HIS A 87 -0.57 2.54 -1.69
CA HIS A 87 -0.04 3.86 -2.01
C HIS A 87 -1.21 4.72 -2.46
N ASN A 88 -1.56 5.75 -1.68
CA ASN A 88 -2.63 6.69 -2.01
C ASN A 88 -2.15 7.63 -3.13
N PHE A 89 -2.02 7.09 -4.33
CA PHE A 89 -1.78 7.86 -5.55
C PHE A 89 -2.99 8.73 -5.84
N MET A 90 -2.73 9.93 -6.31
CA MET A 90 -3.76 10.90 -6.65
C MET A 90 -4.34 10.53 -8.01
N ASP A 91 -5.63 10.80 -8.20
CA ASP A 91 -6.23 10.74 -9.51
C ASP A 91 -5.52 11.73 -10.44
N ALA A 92 -5.27 11.34 -11.69
CA ALA A 92 -4.61 12.20 -12.67
C ALA A 92 -5.44 13.44 -13.02
N CYS A 93 -6.76 13.38 -12.87
CA CYS A 93 -7.69 14.48 -13.13
C CYS A 93 -7.96 15.35 -11.88
N GLU A 94 -7.65 14.87 -10.68
CA GLU A 94 -7.91 15.58 -9.41
C GLU A 94 -6.62 15.73 -8.58
N LEU A 95 -5.60 16.29 -9.22
CA LEU A 95 -4.33 16.57 -8.55
C LEU A 95 -4.45 17.76 -7.58
N ASP A 96 -4.35 17.49 -6.28
CA ASP A 96 -4.16 18.46 -5.19
C ASP A 96 -2.75 19.13 -5.21
N PRO A 97 -2.66 20.45 -5.45
CA PRO A 97 -1.40 21.18 -5.50
C PRO A 97 -0.60 21.18 -4.19
N GLU A 98 -1.27 21.19 -3.03
CA GLU A 98 -0.58 21.20 -1.74
C GLU A 98 0.13 19.86 -1.49
N ARG A 99 -0.53 18.76 -1.83
CA ARG A 99 0.08 17.43 -1.75
C ARG A 99 1.26 17.26 -2.70
N ILE A 100 1.20 17.85 -3.90
CA ILE A 100 2.32 17.86 -4.85
C ILE A 100 3.51 18.60 -4.24
N ARG A 101 3.28 19.81 -3.68
CA ARG A 101 4.34 20.62 -3.06
C ARG A 101 4.94 19.96 -1.81
N ALA A 102 4.12 19.29 -1.01
CA ALA A 102 4.54 18.63 0.22
C ALA A 102 5.15 17.23 0.00
N CYS A 103 5.14 16.72 -1.23
CA CYS A 103 5.61 15.38 -1.52
C CYS A 103 7.13 15.27 -1.35
N VAL A 104 7.58 14.45 -0.39
CA VAL A 104 9.01 14.19 -0.15
C VAL A 104 9.61 13.18 -1.13
N PHE A 105 8.77 12.43 -1.83
CA PHE A 105 9.19 11.45 -2.83
C PHE A 105 9.22 12.13 -4.19
N MET A 106 10.40 12.20 -4.79
CA MET A 106 10.62 12.87 -6.08
C MET A 106 11.07 11.85 -7.13
N ALA A 107 10.65 12.05 -8.37
CA ALA A 107 11.16 11.35 -9.54
C ALA A 107 12.07 12.31 -10.33
N ALA A 108 13.28 11.87 -10.66
CA ALA A 108 14.15 12.61 -11.56
C ALA A 108 13.66 12.41 -12.99
N THR A 109 13.26 13.49 -13.64
CA THR A 109 12.89 13.49 -15.07
C THR A 109 13.91 14.28 -15.88
N ARG A 110 13.82 14.20 -17.20
CA ARG A 110 14.64 15.01 -18.11
C ARG A 110 14.46 16.52 -17.88
N ASP A 111 13.27 16.95 -17.45
CA ASP A 111 12.93 18.36 -17.24
C ASP A 111 13.20 18.81 -15.79
N GLY A 112 13.79 17.93 -14.96
CA GLY A 112 14.08 18.17 -13.55
C GLY A 112 13.30 17.24 -12.60
N PRO A 113 13.51 17.39 -11.28
CA PRO A 113 12.80 16.60 -10.29
C PRO A 113 11.34 17.03 -10.19
N VAL A 114 10.42 16.07 -10.22
CA VAL A 114 8.99 16.29 -10.01
C VAL A 114 8.48 15.41 -8.86
N SER A 115 7.39 15.80 -8.20
CA SER A 115 6.80 14.95 -7.16
C SER A 115 6.39 13.58 -7.71
N MET A 116 6.49 12.54 -6.90
CA MET A 116 6.08 11.18 -7.28
C MET A 116 4.58 11.12 -7.64
N CYS A 117 3.74 11.94 -6.99
CA CYS A 117 2.32 12.04 -7.29
C CYS A 117 2.09 12.57 -8.72
N LEU A 118 2.75 13.68 -9.07
CA LEU A 118 2.67 14.27 -10.40
C LEU A 118 3.27 13.34 -11.46
N PHE A 119 4.42 12.72 -11.13
CA PHE A 119 5.05 11.74 -12.00
C PHE A 119 4.11 10.57 -12.31
N ASN A 120 3.45 10.00 -11.31
CA ASN A 120 2.56 8.86 -11.53
C ASN A 120 1.31 9.23 -12.34
N ALA A 121 0.75 10.42 -12.14
CA ALA A 121 -0.40 10.91 -12.91
C ALA A 121 -0.06 11.09 -14.41
N HIS A 122 1.19 11.44 -14.73
CA HIS A 122 1.66 11.66 -16.09
C HIS A 122 2.87 10.79 -16.45
N ARG A 123 2.85 9.55 -15.95
CA ARG A 123 4.00 8.64 -16.02
C ARG A 123 4.43 8.41 -17.45
N ASP A 124 3.47 8.08 -18.31
CA ASP A 124 3.71 7.72 -19.70
C ASP A 124 4.34 8.88 -20.48
N ALA A 125 3.88 10.11 -20.22
CA ALA A 125 4.47 11.32 -20.79
C ALA A 125 5.93 11.55 -20.39
N SER A 126 6.41 10.92 -19.31
CA SER A 126 7.79 11.00 -18.85
C SER A 126 8.63 9.81 -19.30
N ILE A 127 8.12 8.58 -19.19
CA ILE A 127 8.88 7.35 -19.46
C ILE A 127 8.91 6.98 -20.95
N LEU A 128 7.91 7.40 -21.74
CA LEU A 128 7.81 7.04 -23.15
C LEU A 128 8.48 8.07 -24.07
N ARG A 129 9.26 9.02 -23.54
CA ARG A 129 9.99 9.97 -24.36
C ARG A 129 11.25 9.31 -24.94
N PRO A 130 11.50 9.41 -26.27
CA PRO A 130 12.73 8.92 -26.86
C PRO A 130 13.98 9.52 -26.23
N VAL A 131 15.02 8.69 -26.05
CA VAL A 131 16.31 9.12 -25.49
C VAL A 131 17.28 9.40 -26.62
N ARG A 132 17.82 10.62 -26.67
CA ARG A 132 18.85 11.01 -27.65
C ARG A 132 20.17 10.33 -27.31
N LEU A 133 20.74 9.66 -28.31
CA LEU A 133 22.04 9.02 -28.28
C LEU A 133 22.95 9.76 -29.26
N ARG A 134 24.17 10.10 -28.82
CA ARG A 134 25.18 10.67 -29.70
C ARG A 134 26.09 9.55 -30.18
N LYS A 135 26.12 9.30 -31.49
CA LYS A 135 27.02 8.35 -32.15
C LYS A 135 27.94 9.09 -33.12
N ASP A 136 29.00 8.43 -33.56
CA ASP A 136 30.00 9.00 -34.47
C ASP A 136 29.40 9.39 -35.83
N ASP A 137 28.31 8.74 -36.25
CA ASP A 137 27.61 8.97 -37.52
C ASP A 137 26.38 9.88 -37.43
N GLY A 138 26.16 10.53 -36.27
CA GLY A 138 25.09 11.50 -36.05
C GLY A 138 24.26 11.30 -34.78
N GLU A 139 23.14 12.00 -34.70
CA GLU A 139 22.15 11.80 -33.62
C GLU A 139 21.27 10.57 -33.92
N TRP A 140 21.03 9.78 -32.88
CA TRP A 140 20.13 8.63 -32.91
C TRP A 140 19.18 8.70 -31.72
N PHE A 141 18.08 7.96 -31.78
CA PHE A 141 17.05 7.93 -30.76
C PHE A 141 16.79 6.50 -30.32
N TRP A 142 16.80 6.28 -29.00
CA TRP A 142 16.36 5.03 -28.39
C TRP A 142 14.88 5.12 -28.01
N ASN A 143 14.10 4.13 -28.42
CA ASN A 143 12.69 3.99 -28.12
C ASN A 143 12.51 3.25 -26.78
N PRO A 144 12.06 3.90 -25.69
CA PRO A 144 11.84 3.23 -24.40
C PRO A 144 10.76 2.16 -24.37
N LEU A 145 9.83 2.15 -25.34
CA LEU A 145 8.76 1.17 -25.40
C LEU A 145 9.22 -0.12 -26.12
N SER A 146 9.88 0.01 -27.28
CA SER A 146 10.32 -1.15 -28.07
C SER A 146 11.76 -1.59 -27.76
N GLY A 147 12.59 -0.71 -27.22
CA GLY A 147 14.01 -0.93 -27.01
C GLY A 147 14.88 -0.69 -28.26
N GLU A 148 14.28 -0.32 -29.39
CA GLU A 148 14.97 -0.13 -30.67
C GLU A 148 15.69 1.23 -30.77
N VAL A 149 16.68 1.31 -31.66
CA VAL A 149 17.44 2.53 -31.93
C VAL A 149 17.25 2.93 -33.39
N ALA A 150 16.76 4.14 -33.63
CA ALA A 150 16.48 4.69 -34.96
C ALA A 150 17.19 6.03 -35.17
N LYS A 151 17.42 6.40 -36.44
CA LYS A 151 18.01 7.72 -36.78
C LYS A 151 16.98 8.84 -36.60
N ASP A 152 15.72 8.56 -36.93
CA ASP A 152 14.63 9.50 -36.75
C ASP A 152 14.01 9.36 -35.36
N GLU A 153 13.43 10.45 -34.85
CA GLU A 153 12.74 10.43 -33.55
C GLU A 153 11.46 9.60 -33.65
N PRO A 154 11.35 8.47 -32.91
CA PRO A 154 10.22 7.57 -33.06
C PRO A 154 8.96 8.16 -32.42
N LEU A 155 7.83 8.04 -33.13
CA LEU A 155 6.50 8.24 -32.58
C LEU A 155 6.15 7.06 -31.68
N ILE A 156 6.02 7.31 -30.38
CA ILE A 156 5.68 6.27 -29.39
C ILE A 156 4.20 6.43 -29.03
N THR A 157 3.39 5.49 -29.47
CA THR A 157 1.99 5.37 -29.06
C THR A 157 1.88 4.28 -28.00
N ALA A 158 1.18 4.57 -26.90
CA ALA A 158 0.89 3.55 -25.90
C ALA A 158 0.12 2.40 -26.59
N PRO A 159 0.48 1.14 -26.32
CA PRO A 159 -0.25 0.01 -26.91
C PRO A 159 -1.71 0.05 -26.46
N GLU A 160 -2.61 -0.23 -27.38
CA GLU A 160 -4.03 -0.35 -27.05
C GLU A 160 -4.20 -1.55 -26.10
N ILE A 161 -4.51 -1.26 -24.83
CA ILE A 161 -4.77 -2.30 -23.86
C ILE A 161 -6.17 -2.84 -24.15
N GLU A 162 -6.26 -4.03 -24.75
CA GLU A 162 -7.51 -4.76 -24.84
C GLU A 162 -8.10 -4.88 -23.44
N ARG A 163 -9.26 -4.24 -23.21
CA ARG A 163 -9.95 -4.34 -21.94
C ARG A 163 -10.29 -5.81 -21.71
N PRO A 164 -9.80 -6.46 -20.65
CA PRO A 164 -10.20 -7.82 -20.36
C PRO A 164 -11.73 -7.84 -20.20
N GLN A 165 -12.40 -8.65 -21.01
CA GLN A 165 -13.84 -8.85 -20.90
C GLN A 165 -14.11 -9.27 -19.46
N ARG A 166 -14.86 -8.44 -18.72
CA ARG A 166 -15.21 -8.73 -17.33
C ARG A 166 -15.89 -10.09 -17.28
N ALA A 167 -15.18 -11.10 -16.78
CA ALA A 167 -15.80 -12.36 -16.40
C ALA A 167 -16.92 -12.02 -15.41
N ARG A 168 -18.15 -12.29 -15.84
CA ARG A 168 -19.37 -12.01 -15.07
C ARG A 168 -19.28 -12.84 -13.80
N ALA A 169 -18.95 -12.19 -12.67
CA ALA A 169 -18.96 -12.84 -11.37
C ALA A 169 -20.34 -13.46 -11.15
N LYS A 170 -20.40 -14.80 -11.09
CA LYS A 170 -21.61 -15.53 -10.70
C LYS A 170 -21.94 -15.11 -9.27
N ALA A 171 -22.90 -14.21 -9.11
CA ALA A 171 -23.56 -13.99 -7.83
C ALA A 171 -24.23 -15.31 -7.44
N SER A 172 -23.69 -16.00 -6.45
CA SER A 172 -24.37 -17.10 -5.79
C SER A 172 -25.62 -16.54 -5.11
N ARG A 173 -26.78 -16.74 -5.72
CA ARG A 173 -28.08 -16.60 -5.05
C ARG A 173 -28.14 -17.63 -3.94
N GLY A 174 -27.91 -17.20 -2.69
CA GLY A 174 -28.38 -17.95 -1.53
C GLY A 174 -29.88 -17.75 -1.44
N GLY A 175 -30.64 -18.80 -1.74
CA GLY A 175 -32.10 -18.81 -1.58
C GLY A 175 -32.47 -18.65 -0.12
N SER A 176 -33.32 -17.66 0.15
CA SER A 176 -34.12 -17.60 1.37
C SER A 176 -35.44 -18.31 1.06
N ASP A 177 -35.56 -19.57 1.46
CA ASP A 177 -36.86 -20.23 1.57
C ASP A 177 -37.19 -20.29 3.07
N VAL A 178 -37.98 -19.29 3.50
CA VAL A 178 -38.77 -19.36 4.73
C VAL A 178 -40.21 -19.19 4.27
N GLU A 179 -41.00 -20.25 4.46
CA GLU A 179 -42.45 -20.26 4.26
C GLU A 179 -43.02 -21.30 5.25
N PRO A 180 -44.29 -21.19 5.65
CA PRO A 180 -44.88 -20.18 6.53
C PRO A 180 -45.12 -20.69 7.97
#